data_AF-X1HSE7-F1
#
_entry.id   AF-X1HSE7-F1
#
_cell.length_a   1.000
_cell.length_b   1.000
_cell.length_c   1.000
_cell.angle_alpha   90.00
_cell.angle_beta   90.00
_cell.angle_gamma   90.00
#
_symmetry.space_group_name_H-M   'P 1'
#
loop_
_entity.id
_entity.type
_entity.pdbx_description
1 polymer ?
#
loop_
_entity_poly.entity_id
_entity_poly.type
_entity_poly.pdbx_seq_one_letter_code
_entity_poly.pdbx_strand_id
1 'polypeptide(L)' 'MTKYAIIIPDGAADEPIEQFGNKTILEAAQIPNMDKISSQGRQGLVRTVPVSLEPGSDVAQMSLLGYDPLTFYSG' A
#
# COMPACT_ATOMS: atom_id res chain seq x y z
N MET A 1 26.48 0.40 7.20
CA MET A 1 25.38 1.29 6.79
C MET A 1 24.15 0.42 6.54
N THR A 2 22.99 0.77 7.08
CA THR A 2 21.74 0.00 6.88
C THR A 2 21.18 0.27 5.48
N LYS A 3 20.75 -0.78 4.78
CA LYS A 3 20.05 -0.67 3.50
C LYS A 3 18.55 -0.82 3.73
N TYR A 4 17.74 -0.09 2.98
CA TYR A 4 16.29 -0.14 3.06
C TYR A 4 15.70 -0.52 1.71
N ALA A 5 14.59 -1.27 1.75
CA ALA A 5 13.78 -1.59 0.58
C ALA A 5 12.33 -1.24 0.90
N ILE A 6 11.67 -0.52 0.00
CA ILE A 6 10.23 -0.25 0.06
C ILE A 6 9.61 -1.14 -1.01
N ILE A 7 8.71 -2.03 -0.60
CA ILE A 7 7.99 -2.95 -1.48
C ILE A 7 6.55 -2.48 -1.54
N ILE A 8 6.07 -2.13 -2.73
CA ILE A 8 4.72 -1.60 -2.98
C ILE A 8 3.96 -2.63 -3.84
N PRO A 9 3.03 -3.39 -3.25
CA PRO A 9 2.09 -4.20 -4.02
C PRO A 9 1.06 -3.27 -4.68
N ASP A 10 1.35 -2.81 -5.89
CA ASP A 10 0.52 -1.83 -6.60
C ASP A 10 -0.90 -2.36 -6.83
N GLY A 11 -1.91 -1.55 -6.52
CA GLY A 11 -3.33 -1.92 -6.63
C GLY A 11 -3.77 -3.11 -5.77
N ALA A 12 -3.00 -3.54 -4.76
CA ALA A 12 -3.30 -4.76 -4.01
C ALA A 12 -4.37 -4.61 -2.92
N ALA A 13 -4.74 -3.38 -2.55
CA ALA A 13 -5.86 -3.15 -1.65
C ALA A 13 -7.17 -3.47 -2.36
N ASP A 14 -8.07 -4.16 -1.68
CA ASP A 14 -9.37 -4.57 -2.22
C ASP A 14 -10.38 -4.74 -1.09
N GLU A 15 -11.64 -4.93 -1.45
CA GLU A 15 -12.75 -5.18 -0.55
C GLU A 15 -12.98 -6.69 -0.33
N PRO A 16 -13.74 -7.09 0.70
CA PRO A 16 -14.16 -8.48 0.89
C PRO A 16 -14.97 -9.03 -0.29
N ILE A 17 -14.60 -10.24 -0.76
CA ILE A 17 -15.21 -10.91 -1.91
C ILE A 17 -15.91 -12.20 -1.46
N GLU A 18 -17.19 -12.35 -1.83
CA GLU A 18 -18.03 -13.49 -1.44
C GLU A 18 -17.44 -14.84 -1.88
N GLN A 19 -16.93 -14.92 -3.11
CA GLN A 19 -16.30 -16.14 -3.65
C GLN A 19 -15.10 -16.63 -2.83
N PHE A 20 -14.46 -15.74 -2.05
CA PHE A 20 -13.35 -16.08 -1.15
C PHE A 20 -13.78 -16.20 0.32
N GLY A 21 -15.08 -16.32 0.58
CA GLY A 21 -15.63 -16.41 1.93
C GLY A 21 -15.59 -15.07 2.67
N ASN A 22 -15.90 -13.98 1.97
CA ASN A 22 -15.86 -12.60 2.47
C ASN A 22 -14.47 -12.17 2.95
N LYS A 23 -13.45 -12.54 2.20
CA LYS A 23 -12.05 -12.12 2.39
C LYS A 23 -11.63 -11.20 1.25
N THR A 24 -10.71 -10.29 1.52
CA THR A 24 -9.95 -9.59 0.47
C THR A 24 -9.05 -10.56 -0.28
N ILE A 25 -8.55 -10.17 -1.46
CA ILE A 25 -7.61 -11.00 -2.24
C ILE A 25 -6.34 -11.35 -1.46
N LEU A 26 -5.83 -10.42 -0.63
CA LEU A 26 -4.62 -10.65 0.16
C LEU A 26 -4.87 -11.62 1.32
N GLU A 27 -6.05 -11.58 1.94
CA GLU A 27 -6.43 -12.53 3.00
C GLU A 27 -6.72 -13.94 2.46
N ALA A 28 -7.15 -14.05 1.20
CA ALA A 28 -7.41 -15.33 0.55
C ALA A 28 -6.15 -15.99 -0.02
N ALA A 29 -5.13 -15.20 -0.38
CA ALA A 29 -3.91 -15.68 -1.01
C ALA A 29 -2.99 -16.45 -0.06
N GLN A 30 -2.22 -17.40 -0.61
CA GLN A 30 -1.14 -18.07 0.11
C GLN A 30 0.17 -17.28 -0.02
N ILE A 31 0.40 -16.37 0.92
CA ILE A 31 1.50 -15.39 0.91
C ILE A 31 2.39 -15.48 2.17
N PRO A 32 2.98 -16.66 2.49
CA PRO A 32 3.61 -16.92 3.78
C PRO A 32 4.77 -15.99 4.12
N ASN A 33 5.47 -15.44 3.12
CA ASN A 33 6.56 -14.49 3.33
C ASN A 33 6.05 -13.11 3.76
N MET A 34 4.93 -12.65 3.18
CA MET A 34 4.32 -11.39 3.58
C MET A 34 3.67 -11.53 4.96
N ASP A 35 3.02 -12.66 5.24
CA ASP A 35 2.47 -12.97 6.57
C ASP A 35 3.54 -12.98 7.65
N LYS A 36 4.71 -13.55 7.35
CA LYS A 36 5.86 -13.56 8.27
C LYS A 36 6.39 -12.15 8.54
N ILE A 37 6.55 -11.33 7.50
CA ILE A 37 6.99 -9.93 7.67
C ILE A 37 5.96 -9.15 8.49
N SER A 38 4.68 -9.35 8.20
CA SER A 38 3.56 -8.67 8.86
C SER A 38 3.46 -9.03 10.35
N SER A 39 3.53 -10.32 10.68
CA SER A 39 3.42 -10.84 12.06
C SER A 39 4.67 -10.59 12.93
N GLN A 40 5.85 -10.45 12.33
CA GLN A 40 7.10 -10.18 13.04
C GLN A 40 7.50 -8.69 13.02
N GLY A 41 6.75 -7.88 12.27
CA GLY A 41 7.02 -6.46 12.05
C GLY A 41 6.12 -5.55 12.88
N ARG A 42 5.88 -4.35 12.34
CA ARG A 42 4.91 -3.40 12.85
C ARG A 42 3.87 -3.15 11.77
N GLN A 43 2.61 -3.13 12.16
CA GLN A 43 1.48 -2.92 11.27
C GLN A 43 0.87 -1.54 11.48
N GLY A 44 0.24 -1.02 10.45
CA GLY A 44 -0.48 0.24 10.47
C GLY A 44 -1.21 0.46 9.15
N LEU A 45 -2.15 1.41 9.17
CA LEU A 45 -2.79 1.91 7.96
C LEU A 45 -2.08 3.17 7.50
N VAL A 46 -1.98 3.35 6.19
CA VAL A 46 -1.37 4.52 5.57
C VAL A 46 -2.30 5.07 4.49
N ARG A 47 -2.42 6.39 4.44
CA ARG A 47 -3.04 7.11 3.32
C ARG A 47 -1.91 7.76 2.52
N THR A 48 -1.64 7.24 1.33
CA THR A 48 -0.57 7.72 0.44
C THR A 48 -1.04 8.80 -0.53
N VAL A 49 -2.35 8.93 -0.73
CA VAL A 49 -2.95 9.96 -1.59
C VAL A 49 -3.78 10.90 -0.71
N PRO A 50 -3.52 12.22 -0.73
CA PRO A 50 -4.38 13.20 -0.08
C PRO A 50 -5.82 13.11 -0.58
N VAL A 51 -6.79 13.35 0.31
CA VAL A 51 -8.23 13.27 -0.03
C VAL A 51 -8.64 14.22 -1.15
N SER A 52 -7.89 15.31 -1.36
CA SER A 52 -8.15 16.30 -2.40
C SER A 52 -7.57 15.95 -3.78
N LEU A 53 -6.87 14.82 -3.91
CA LEU A 53 -6.27 14.37 -5.18
C LEU A 53 -6.86 13.04 -5.63
N GLU A 54 -6.88 12.83 -6.94
CA GLU A 54 -7.24 11.55 -7.54
C GLU A 54 -6.21 10.46 -7.16
N PRO A 55 -6.64 9.21 -6.92
CA PRO A 55 -5.76 8.12 -6.47
C PRO A 55 -4.90 7.54 -7.59
N GLY A 56 -3.93 8.34 -8.08
CA GLY A 56 -2.93 7.94 -9.06
C GLY A 56 -1.64 7.39 -8.44
N SER A 57 -0.96 6.48 -9.17
CA SER A 57 0.33 5.91 -8.75
C SER A 57 1.44 6.97 -8.64
N ASP A 58 1.37 8.00 -9.47
CA ASP A 58 2.23 9.20 -9.42
C ASP A 58 2.15 9.91 -8.07
N VAL A 59 0.95 10.29 -7.64
CA VAL A 59 0.68 10.97 -6.37
C VAL A 59 1.08 10.07 -5.18
N ALA A 60 0.72 8.78 -5.24
CA ALA A 60 1.03 7.83 -4.18
C ALA A 60 2.54 7.63 -3.99
N GLN A 61 3.30 7.50 -5.09
CA GLN A 61 4.75 7.32 -5.03
C GLN A 61 5.48 8.57 -4.52
N MET A 62 5.00 9.78 -4.86
CA MET A 62 5.55 11.03 -4.31
C MET A 62 5.48 11.05 -2.78
N SER A 63 4.30 10.76 -2.21
CA SER A 63 4.13 10.67 -0.76
C SER A 63 5.03 9.61 -0.12
N LEU A 64 5.18 8.44 -0.75
CA LEU A 64 6.02 7.36 -0.25
C LEU A 64 7.52 7.71 -0.25
N LEU A 65 7.96 8.50 -1.23
CA LEU A 65 9.35 8.99 -1.32
C LEU A 65 9.60 10.24 -0.46
N GLY A 66 8.56 10.78 0.19
CA GLY A 66 8.66 11.91 1.11
C GLY A 66 8.43 13.29 0.49
N TYR A 67 7.91 13.36 -0.74
CA TYR A 67 7.48 14.61 -1.34
C TYR A 67 6.05 14.94 -0.92
N ASP A 68 5.75 16.23 -0.75
CA ASP A 68 4.37 16.70 -0.60
C ASP A 68 3.71 16.83 -1.98
N PRO A 69 2.77 15.94 -2.35
CA PRO A 69 2.12 16.02 -3.66
C PRO A 69 1.28 17.30 -3.82
N LEU A 70 0.81 17.95 -2.74
CA LEU A 70 0.07 19.21 -2.87
C LEU A 70 0.95 20.38 -3.33
N THR A 71 2.26 20.26 -3.11
CA THR A 71 3.25 21.27 -3.51
C THR A 71 3.89 20.93 -4.86
N PHE A 72 4.15 19.65 -5.12
CA PHE A 72 5.03 19.23 -6.22
C PHE A 72 4.33 18.52 -7.38
N TYR A 73 3.07 18.11 -7.23
CA TYR A 73 2.35 17.43 -8.32
C TYR A 73 2.01 18.42 -9.43
N SER A 74 2.35 18.06 -10.68
CA SER A 74 2.18 18.93 -11.86
C SER A 74 0.97 18.60 -12.73
N GLY A 75 0.22 17.55 -12.38
CA GLY A 75 -0.72 16.89 -13.30
C GLY A 75 -0.04 15.87 -14.20
#